data_AF-A0A920MWA6-F1
#
_entry.id   AF-A0A920MWA6-F1
#
_cell.length_a   1.000
_cell.length_b   1.000
_cell.length_c   1.000
_cell.angle_alpha   90.00
_cell.angle_beta   90.00
_cell.angle_gamma   90.00
#
_symmetry.space_group_name_H-M   'P 1'
#
loop_
_entity.id
_entity.type
_entity.pdbx_description
1 polymer ?
#
loop_
_entity_poly.entity_id
_entity_poly.type
_entity_poly.pdbx_seq_one_letter_code
_entity_poly.pdbx_strand_id
1 'polypeptide(L)'
;MNTPHTGTSAYEDGVKKIPHAAITLEDAAMMGRMSKRGITIKVSLYMEGRFVDDAPSQNVMGEIIGSQYPDEVIVLGGHIDSWDVGQGAHDDGGGCVASWQAVKLIKDLGLKPKRTIRAVMWTNEENGLRGGNAYRDAHFDELDNHILAMESDAGVFKPSGFGFSGPEKIFKKYSRYWNIIVSN
;
A
#
# COMPACT_ATOMS: atom_id res chain seq x y z
N MET A 1 18.90 16.37 -5.60
CA MET A 1 18.40 15.27 -6.44
C MET A 1 17.20 15.84 -7.19
N ASN A 2 17.16 15.75 -8.52
CA ASN A 2 16.03 16.24 -9.33
C ASN A 2 15.02 15.10 -9.57
N THR A 3 14.52 14.53 -8.48
CA THR A 3 13.65 13.35 -8.50
C THR A 3 12.35 13.72 -7.79
N PRO A 4 11.42 14.42 -8.45
CA PRO A 4 10.12 14.66 -7.86
C PRO A 4 9.42 13.31 -7.59
N HIS A 5 8.57 13.28 -6.57
CA HIS A 5 7.62 12.18 -6.38
C HIS A 5 6.75 12.06 -7.64
N THR A 6 6.35 10.82 -7.97
CA THR A 6 5.34 10.51 -8.98
C THR A 6 4.19 9.76 -8.31
N GLY A 7 3.04 9.68 -8.97
CA GLY A 7 1.85 9.05 -8.42
C GLY A 7 0.78 8.86 -9.47
N THR A 8 -0.22 8.07 -9.13
CA THR A 8 -1.37 7.85 -10.01
C THR A 8 -2.11 9.16 -10.29
N SER A 9 -2.58 9.32 -11.51
CA SER A 9 -3.52 10.38 -11.90
C SER A 9 -4.64 9.78 -12.73
N ALA A 10 -5.86 10.27 -12.53
CA ALA A 10 -7.03 9.82 -13.27
C ALA A 10 -7.56 10.96 -14.14
N TYR A 11 -7.92 10.63 -15.38
CA TYR A 11 -8.70 11.52 -16.23
C TYR A 11 -10.19 11.19 -16.08
N GLU A 12 -11.01 12.23 -16.06
CA GLU A 12 -12.46 12.07 -16.09
C GLU A 12 -12.95 11.92 -17.54
N ASP A 13 -13.91 11.02 -17.74
CA ASP A 13 -14.53 10.82 -19.05
C ASP A 13 -15.28 12.07 -19.51
N GLY A 14 -15.16 12.38 -20.80
CA GLY A 14 -15.75 13.60 -21.37
C GLY A 14 -14.99 14.90 -21.06
N VAL A 15 -13.94 14.86 -20.22
CA VAL A 15 -13.09 16.02 -19.93
C VAL A 15 -11.84 16.01 -20.83
N LYS A 16 -11.49 17.17 -21.39
CA LYS A 16 -10.27 17.32 -22.20
C LYS A 16 -9.05 17.02 -21.34
N LYS A 17 -8.31 15.97 -21.71
CA LYS A 17 -7.06 15.58 -21.06
C LYS A 17 -5.99 16.66 -21.27
N ILE A 18 -5.27 16.98 -20.20
CA ILE A 18 -4.11 17.87 -20.20
C ILE A 18 -2.90 17.15 -19.60
N PRO A 19 -1.65 17.50 -19.96
CA PRO A 19 -0.48 16.93 -19.31
C PRO A 19 -0.44 17.26 -17.82
N HIS A 20 -0.03 16.29 -17.01
CA HIS A 20 0.17 16.43 -15.56
C HIS A 20 1.59 15.98 -15.20
N ALA A 21 2.34 16.82 -14.50
CA ALA A 21 3.71 16.54 -14.09
C ALA A 21 3.97 17.08 -12.69
N ALA A 22 4.81 16.39 -11.93
CA ALA A 22 5.34 16.87 -10.66
C ALA A 22 6.67 17.60 -10.87
N ILE A 23 6.94 18.58 -10.02
CA ILE A 23 8.22 19.29 -9.96
C ILE A 23 8.82 19.17 -8.56
N THR A 24 10.11 19.45 -8.43
CA THR A 24 10.79 19.42 -7.14
C THR A 24 10.26 20.52 -6.21
N LEU A 25 10.46 20.36 -4.89
CA LEU A 25 10.13 21.40 -3.92
C LEU A 25 10.97 22.67 -4.14
N GLU A 26 12.20 22.50 -4.59
CA GLU A 26 13.14 23.58 -4.92
C GLU A 26 12.64 24.42 -6.10
N ASP A 27 12.18 23.76 -7.18
CA ASP A 27 11.61 24.43 -8.35
C ASP A 27 10.30 25.12 -8.00
N ALA A 28 9.42 24.46 -7.23
CA ALA A 28 8.18 25.06 -6.74
C ALA A 28 8.47 26.31 -5.89
N ALA A 29 9.45 26.24 -4.99
CA ALA A 29 9.85 27.38 -4.16
C ALA A 29 10.47 28.52 -4.99
N MET A 30 11.28 28.19 -6.00
CA MET A 30 11.84 29.16 -6.95
C MET A 30 10.73 29.88 -7.73
N MET A 31 9.83 29.12 -8.35
CA MET A 31 8.66 29.64 -9.07
C MET A 31 7.81 30.53 -8.15
N GLY A 32 7.58 30.10 -6.91
CA GLY A 32 6.89 30.90 -5.90
C GLY A 32 7.56 32.25 -5.63
N ARG A 33 8.89 32.31 -5.54
CA ARG A 33 9.64 33.58 -5.38
C ARG A 33 9.58 34.46 -6.64
N MET A 34 9.64 33.88 -7.84
CA MET A 34 9.51 34.62 -9.10
C MET A 34 8.13 35.28 -9.22
N SER A 35 7.08 34.50 -8.97
CA SER A 35 5.69 34.98 -8.96
C SER A 35 5.50 36.15 -7.99
N LYS A 36 6.00 36.04 -6.75
CA LYS A 36 5.95 37.12 -5.74
C LYS A 36 6.65 38.43 -6.18
N ARG A 37 7.55 38.38 -7.16
CA ARG A 37 8.24 39.55 -7.72
C ARG A 37 7.53 40.11 -8.96
N GLY A 38 6.35 39.60 -9.31
CA GLY A 38 5.61 40.00 -10.51
C GLY A 38 6.18 39.45 -11.81
N ILE A 39 7.07 38.45 -11.74
CA ILE A 39 7.67 37.85 -12.94
C ILE A 39 6.69 36.83 -13.53
N THR A 40 6.37 36.98 -14.81
CA THR A 40 5.58 35.97 -15.54
C THR A 40 6.42 34.72 -15.78
N ILE A 41 5.99 33.60 -15.23
CA ILE A 41 6.67 32.31 -15.36
C ILE A 41 6.17 31.64 -16.64
N LYS A 42 7.11 31.28 -17.52
CA LYS A 42 6.83 30.50 -18.73
C LYS A 42 7.55 29.16 -18.59
N VAL A 43 6.79 28.06 -18.73
CA VAL A 43 7.31 26.69 -18.61
C VAL A 43 7.19 26.02 -19.98
N SER A 44 8.27 25.39 -20.42
CA SER A 44 8.24 24.44 -21.53
C SER A 44 8.15 23.04 -20.94
N LEU A 45 7.04 22.35 -21.17
CA LEU A 45 6.82 20.99 -20.67
C LEU A 45 7.02 20.00 -21.82
N TYR A 46 7.87 19.00 -21.59
CA TYR A 46 8.12 17.88 -22.49
C TYR A 46 7.91 16.58 -21.73
N MET A 47 7.08 15.68 -22.27
CA MET A 47 6.71 14.41 -21.64
C MET A 47 6.61 13.32 -22.71
N GLU A 48 7.15 12.14 -22.41
CA GLU A 48 7.12 10.98 -23.32
C GLU A 48 6.29 9.81 -22.76
N GLY A 49 5.71 9.97 -21.56
CA GLY A 49 4.90 8.96 -20.90
C GLY A 49 3.69 8.56 -21.76
N ARG A 50 3.41 7.26 -21.81
CA ARG A 50 2.30 6.69 -22.57
C ARG A 50 1.71 5.49 -21.85
N PHE A 51 0.41 5.30 -21.99
CA PHE A 51 -0.22 4.03 -21.64
C PHE A 51 0.15 2.99 -22.71
N VAL A 52 0.45 1.78 -22.25
CA VAL A 52 0.62 0.59 -23.08
C VAL A 52 -0.44 -0.43 -22.70
N ASP A 53 -0.54 -1.51 -23.45
CA ASP A 53 -1.47 -2.59 -23.13
C ASP A 53 -1.16 -3.20 -21.75
N ASP A 54 -2.21 -3.69 -21.10
CA ASP A 54 -2.10 -4.41 -19.83
C ASP A 54 -1.21 -5.65 -20.00
N ALA A 55 -0.39 -5.92 -18.97
CA ALA A 55 0.47 -7.09 -18.91
C ALA A 55 0.09 -8.00 -17.73
N PRO A 56 0.31 -9.33 -17.83
CA PRO A 56 0.12 -10.23 -16.71
C PRO A 56 1.00 -9.85 -15.50
N SER A 57 0.39 -9.80 -14.33
CA SER A 57 1.08 -9.69 -13.04
C SER A 57 0.45 -10.66 -12.03
N GLN A 58 1.10 -10.88 -10.89
CA GLN A 58 0.66 -11.85 -9.87
C GLN A 58 0.89 -11.32 -8.47
N ASN A 59 -0.07 -11.54 -7.58
CA ASN A 59 0.17 -11.44 -6.14
C ASN A 59 1.07 -12.59 -5.71
N VAL A 60 1.95 -12.35 -4.74
CA VAL A 60 2.73 -13.41 -4.08
C VAL A 60 2.08 -13.72 -2.74
N MET A 61 1.91 -15.01 -2.42
CA MET A 61 1.23 -15.44 -1.21
C MET A 61 1.98 -16.57 -0.52
N GLY A 62 2.01 -16.52 0.81
CA GLY A 62 2.49 -17.61 1.64
C GLY A 62 1.72 -17.68 2.96
N GLU A 63 1.45 -18.89 3.45
CA GLU A 63 0.61 -19.07 4.65
C GLU A 63 1.09 -20.17 5.59
N ILE A 64 0.71 -20.03 6.86
CA ILE A 64 0.78 -21.09 7.88
C ILE A 64 -0.64 -21.51 8.20
N ILE A 65 -0.95 -22.77 7.90
CA ILE A 65 -2.27 -23.34 8.15
C ILE A 65 -2.57 -23.43 9.64
N GLY A 66 -3.78 -23.00 10.00
CA GLY A 66 -4.30 -23.05 11.36
C GLY A 66 -4.43 -24.47 11.92
N SER A 67 -4.40 -24.58 13.24
CA SER A 67 -4.57 -25.86 13.97
C SER A 67 -6.02 -26.20 14.32
N GLN A 68 -6.84 -25.20 14.59
CA GLN A 68 -8.22 -25.39 15.10
C GLN A 68 -9.26 -24.91 14.09
N TYR A 69 -8.95 -23.82 13.37
CA TYR A 69 -9.81 -23.18 12.39
C TYR A 69 -8.98 -22.96 11.11
N PRO A 70 -8.66 -24.03 10.37
CA PRO A 70 -7.78 -23.92 9.19
C PRO A 70 -8.40 -23.08 8.06
N ASP A 71 -9.72 -22.99 8.01
CA ASP A 71 -10.44 -22.23 6.98
C ASP A 71 -10.60 -20.75 7.36
N GLU A 72 -10.43 -20.38 8.63
CA GLU A 72 -10.47 -18.99 9.08
C GLU A 72 -9.13 -18.31 8.82
N VAL A 73 -9.14 -17.21 8.05
CA VAL A 73 -7.95 -16.51 7.56
C VAL A 73 -7.75 -15.18 8.28
N ILE A 74 -6.53 -14.96 8.75
CA ILE A 74 -5.99 -13.65 9.09
C ILE A 74 -5.01 -13.30 7.99
N VAL A 75 -5.36 -12.30 7.17
CA VAL A 75 -4.50 -11.82 6.09
C VAL A 75 -3.73 -10.60 6.56
N LEU A 76 -2.42 -10.60 6.30
CA LEU A 76 -1.55 -9.45 6.48
C LEU A 76 -0.72 -9.22 5.21
N GLY A 77 -0.41 -7.98 4.88
CA GLY A 77 0.28 -7.71 3.62
C GLY A 77 0.94 -6.34 3.52
N GLY A 78 1.50 -6.17 2.32
CA GLY A 78 2.01 -4.94 1.73
C GLY A 78 1.97 -5.10 0.21
N HIS A 79 2.34 -4.10 -0.58
CA HIS A 79 2.39 -4.24 -2.03
C HIS A 79 3.83 -4.34 -2.57
N ILE A 80 4.02 -5.22 -3.55
CA ILE A 80 5.34 -5.55 -4.12
C ILE A 80 5.72 -4.68 -5.31
N ASP A 81 4.74 -4.04 -5.94
CA ASP A 81 5.01 -2.98 -6.91
C ASP A 81 5.40 -1.68 -6.21
N SER A 82 6.00 -0.77 -6.97
CA SER A 82 6.36 0.57 -6.51
C SER A 82 6.50 1.48 -7.73
N TRP A 83 6.59 2.79 -7.49
CA TRP A 83 7.00 3.73 -8.53
C TRP A 83 8.45 3.54 -9.00
N ASP A 84 8.68 3.84 -10.28
CA ASP A 84 9.92 3.66 -11.03
C ASP A 84 11.01 4.71 -10.74
N VAL A 85 10.68 5.77 -10.00
CA VAL A 85 11.61 6.88 -9.66
C VAL A 85 12.47 6.61 -8.43
N GLY A 86 12.22 5.49 -7.73
CA GLY A 86 12.86 5.13 -6.47
C GLY A 86 13.32 3.67 -6.43
N GLN A 87 13.36 3.12 -5.22
CA GLN A 87 13.69 1.70 -4.98
C GLN A 87 12.54 0.93 -4.30
N GLY A 88 11.39 1.58 -4.10
CA GLY A 88 10.23 0.98 -3.42
C GLY A 88 10.47 0.51 -1.99
N ALA A 89 11.53 1.00 -1.31
CA ALA A 89 11.92 0.44 -0.01
C ALA A 89 10.92 0.78 1.11
N HIS A 90 10.36 1.99 1.09
CA HIS A 90 9.37 2.44 2.06
C HIS A 90 7.93 2.18 1.60
N ASP A 91 7.76 2.02 0.29
CA ASP A 91 6.49 2.03 -0.42
C ASP A 91 6.61 1.01 -1.58
N ASP A 92 6.35 -0.28 -1.35
CA ASP A 92 6.06 -0.91 -0.05
C ASP A 92 6.85 -2.21 0.23
N GLY A 93 8.14 -2.19 -0.12
CA GLY A 93 9.08 -3.25 0.24
C GLY A 93 9.17 -3.49 1.76
N GLY A 94 8.99 -2.44 2.54
CA GLY A 94 8.93 -2.46 4.00
C GLY A 94 7.76 -3.28 4.55
N GLY A 95 6.54 -2.98 4.13
CA GLY A 95 5.32 -3.70 4.51
C GLY A 95 5.35 -5.16 4.06
N CYS A 96 5.89 -5.42 2.87
CA CYS A 96 6.13 -6.78 2.39
C CYS A 96 7.05 -7.58 3.32
N VAL A 97 8.20 -7.01 3.70
CA VAL A 97 9.17 -7.67 4.60
C VAL A 97 8.60 -7.84 6.02
N ALA A 98 7.90 -6.84 6.54
CA ALA A 98 7.25 -6.93 7.85
C ALA A 98 6.23 -8.08 7.89
N SER A 99 5.42 -8.21 6.84
CA SER A 99 4.41 -9.25 6.74
C SER A 99 5.02 -10.65 6.61
N TRP A 100 6.03 -10.78 5.76
CA TRP A 100 6.81 -12.02 5.66
C TRP A 100 7.46 -12.41 7.00
N GLN A 101 8.07 -11.46 7.70
CA GLN A 101 8.73 -11.71 8.98
C GLN A 101 7.77 -12.18 10.06
N ALA A 102 6.54 -11.66 10.11
CA ALA A 102 5.54 -12.14 11.07
C ALA A 102 5.25 -13.64 10.87
N VAL A 103 5.02 -14.07 9.63
CA VAL A 103 4.80 -15.49 9.30
C VAL A 103 6.06 -16.31 9.59
N LYS A 104 7.23 -15.84 9.15
CA LYS A 104 8.50 -16.53 9.38
C LYS A 104 8.79 -16.75 10.86
N LEU A 105 8.62 -15.73 11.71
CA LEU A 105 8.87 -15.83 13.15
C LEU A 105 7.96 -16.84 13.83
N ILE A 106 6.67 -16.88 13.48
CA ILE A 106 5.73 -17.88 14.01
C ILE A 106 6.22 -19.30 13.68
N LYS A 107 6.64 -19.52 12.43
CA LYS A 107 7.18 -20.80 11.97
C LYS A 107 8.48 -21.17 12.67
N ASP A 108 9.44 -20.25 12.75
CA ASP A 108 10.77 -20.48 13.33
C ASP A 108 10.69 -20.79 14.84
N LEU A 109 9.71 -20.20 15.53
CA LEU A 109 9.42 -20.47 16.94
C LEU A 109 8.65 -21.79 17.17
N GLY A 110 8.30 -22.52 16.11
CA GLY A 110 7.49 -23.75 16.20
C GLY A 110 6.07 -23.51 16.70
N LEU A 111 5.58 -22.26 16.61
CA LEU A 111 4.23 -21.92 17.03
C LEU A 111 3.24 -22.33 15.94
N LYS A 112 2.13 -22.94 16.36
CA LYS A 112 1.03 -23.29 15.46
C LYS A 112 -0.16 -22.38 15.76
N PRO A 113 -0.51 -21.44 14.86
CA PRO A 113 -1.64 -20.56 15.09
C PRO A 113 -2.96 -21.36 15.10
N LYS A 114 -3.99 -20.84 15.77
CA LYS A 114 -5.32 -21.46 15.76
C LYS A 114 -6.01 -21.32 14.39
N ARG A 115 -5.81 -20.16 13.76
CA ARG A 115 -6.33 -19.75 12.44
C ARG A 115 -5.21 -19.76 11.42
N THR A 116 -5.55 -19.81 10.14
CA THR A 116 -4.58 -19.64 9.07
C THR A 116 -4.08 -18.19 9.05
N ILE A 117 -2.77 -18.03 8.98
CA ILE A 117 -2.12 -16.72 8.85
C ILE A 117 -1.50 -16.66 7.46
N ARG A 118 -1.97 -15.71 6.66
CA ARG A 118 -1.60 -15.54 5.25
C ARG A 118 -0.89 -14.21 5.07
N ALA A 119 0.33 -14.25 4.57
CA ALA A 119 1.01 -13.08 4.04
C ALA A 119 0.70 -12.95 2.55
N VAL A 120 0.26 -11.77 2.11
CA VAL A 120 0.08 -11.46 0.69
C VAL A 120 0.86 -10.21 0.33
N MET A 121 1.60 -10.30 -0.76
CA MET A 121 2.26 -9.17 -1.39
C MET A 121 1.46 -8.81 -2.64
N TRP A 122 0.70 -7.72 -2.55
CA TRP A 122 -0.21 -7.26 -3.59
C TRP A 122 0.56 -6.69 -4.76
N THR A 123 0.05 -6.83 -5.98
CA THR A 123 0.59 -6.14 -7.15
C THR A 123 -0.36 -5.07 -7.64
N ASN A 124 0.17 -4.05 -8.29
CA ASN A 124 -0.60 -2.97 -8.91
C ASN A 124 -1.45 -2.19 -7.90
N GLU A 125 -0.92 -1.97 -6.70
CA GLU A 125 -1.53 -1.05 -5.72
C GLU A 125 -1.49 0.37 -6.31
N GLU A 126 -0.29 0.79 -6.72
CA GLU A 126 0.07 2.15 -7.12
C GLU A 126 -0.70 2.64 -8.35
N ASN A 127 -1.15 1.69 -9.17
CA ASN A 127 -1.87 1.90 -10.41
C ASN A 127 -3.36 1.50 -10.33
N GLY A 128 -3.91 1.40 -9.11
CA GLY A 128 -5.36 1.27 -8.89
C GLY A 128 -5.82 -0.04 -8.27
N LEU A 129 -5.04 -0.58 -7.32
CA LEU A 129 -5.43 -1.68 -6.43
C LEU A 129 -5.82 -2.99 -7.13
N ARG A 130 -5.31 -3.27 -8.34
CA ARG A 130 -5.80 -4.42 -9.12
C ARG A 130 -5.48 -5.77 -8.46
N GLY A 131 -4.34 -5.90 -7.78
CA GLY A 131 -3.98 -7.12 -7.05
C GLY A 131 -4.90 -7.40 -5.87
N GLY A 132 -5.23 -6.39 -5.06
CA GLY A 132 -6.18 -6.53 -3.95
C GLY A 132 -7.59 -6.88 -4.43
N ASN A 133 -8.06 -6.24 -5.51
CA ASN A 133 -9.34 -6.57 -6.14
C ASN A 133 -9.37 -8.01 -6.68
N ALA A 134 -8.32 -8.44 -7.37
CA ALA A 134 -8.21 -9.80 -7.89
C ALA A 134 -8.22 -10.84 -6.75
N TYR A 135 -7.58 -10.55 -5.62
CA TYR A 135 -7.63 -11.42 -4.45
C TYR A 135 -9.02 -11.51 -3.84
N ARG A 136 -9.70 -10.36 -3.65
CA ARG A 136 -11.08 -10.33 -3.18
C ARG A 136 -11.97 -11.20 -4.07
N ASP A 137 -11.85 -11.04 -5.37
CA ASP A 137 -12.70 -11.75 -6.34
C ASP A 137 -12.40 -13.25 -6.35
N ALA A 138 -11.12 -13.64 -6.21
CA ALA A 138 -10.72 -15.05 -6.11
C ALA A 138 -11.18 -15.73 -4.80
N HIS A 139 -11.32 -14.97 -3.71
CA HIS A 139 -11.73 -15.48 -2.39
C HIS A 139 -13.14 -15.00 -1.99
N PHE A 140 -13.97 -14.60 -2.97
CA PHE A 140 -15.25 -13.94 -2.68
C PHE A 140 -16.19 -14.82 -1.85
N ASP A 141 -16.25 -16.11 -2.17
CA ASP A 141 -17.07 -17.10 -1.46
C ASP A 141 -16.51 -17.48 -0.07
N GLU A 142 -15.28 -17.05 0.25
CA GLU A 142 -14.57 -17.31 1.50
C GLU A 142 -14.47 -16.06 2.39
N LEU A 143 -15.10 -14.95 2.01
CA LEU A 143 -14.99 -13.68 2.74
C LEU A 143 -15.51 -13.77 4.18
N ASP A 144 -16.54 -14.57 4.43
CA ASP A 144 -17.06 -14.80 5.79
C ASP A 144 -16.02 -15.47 6.71
N ASN A 145 -15.04 -16.16 6.13
CA ASN A 145 -13.94 -16.77 6.85
C ASN A 145 -12.70 -15.85 6.97
N HIS A 146 -12.72 -14.66 6.37
CA HIS A 146 -11.67 -13.65 6.54
C HIS A 146 -11.92 -12.86 7.83
N ILE A 147 -11.22 -13.24 8.90
CA ILE A 147 -11.45 -12.72 10.26
C ILE A 147 -10.84 -11.34 10.46
N LEU A 148 -9.70 -11.10 9.82
CA LEU A 148 -8.96 -9.83 9.87
C LEU A 148 -8.14 -9.67 8.60
N ALA A 149 -8.14 -8.46 8.06
CA ALA A 149 -7.20 -8.00 7.06
C ALA A 149 -6.37 -6.84 7.62
N MET A 150 -5.07 -6.86 7.37
CA MET A 150 -4.12 -5.85 7.82
C MET A 150 -3.11 -5.57 6.72
N GLU A 151 -2.73 -4.32 6.57
CA GLU A 151 -1.75 -3.88 5.59
C GLU A 151 -0.81 -2.85 6.23
N SER A 152 0.45 -2.87 5.81
CA SER A 152 1.50 -1.99 6.31
C SER A 152 2.09 -1.17 5.18
N ASP A 153 1.32 -0.20 4.68
CA ASP A 153 1.69 0.63 3.54
C ASP A 153 1.75 2.13 3.93
N ALA A 154 2.61 2.45 4.88
CA ALA A 154 2.79 3.84 5.34
C ALA A 154 4.24 4.14 5.73
N GLY A 155 5.18 3.47 5.08
CA GLY A 155 6.61 3.54 5.38
C GLY A 155 7.06 2.57 6.47
N VAL A 156 8.35 2.69 6.80
CA VAL A 156 9.08 1.79 7.71
C VAL A 156 9.52 2.45 9.01
N PHE A 157 8.89 3.58 9.34
CA PHE A 157 9.20 4.32 10.56
C PHE A 157 8.68 3.57 11.81
N LYS A 158 9.11 4.01 12.99
CA LYS A 158 8.58 3.49 14.25
C LYS A 158 7.04 3.62 14.22
N PRO A 159 6.27 2.52 14.32
CA PRO A 159 4.83 2.60 14.30
C PRO A 159 4.34 3.49 15.45
N SER A 160 3.55 4.50 15.11
CA SER A 160 2.83 5.32 16.08
C SER A 160 1.44 4.77 16.36
N GLY A 161 1.01 3.74 15.63
CA GLY A 161 -0.33 3.21 15.73
C GLY A 161 -0.81 2.31 14.59
N PHE A 162 -2.09 1.93 14.71
CA PHE A 162 -2.87 1.27 13.67
C PHE A 162 -4.11 2.08 13.33
N GLY A 163 -4.33 2.29 12.02
CA GLY A 163 -5.65 2.65 11.50
C GLY A 163 -6.63 1.49 11.65
N PHE A 164 -7.92 1.78 11.74
CA PHE A 164 -8.96 0.76 11.77
C PHE A 164 -10.14 1.18 10.91
N SER A 165 -10.53 0.28 10.01
CA SER A 165 -11.75 0.39 9.20
C SER A 165 -12.63 -0.82 9.50
N GLY A 166 -13.87 -0.57 9.93
CA GLY A 166 -14.82 -1.63 10.25
C GLY A 166 -15.89 -1.20 11.24
N PRO A 167 -16.76 -2.12 11.69
CA PRO A 167 -17.85 -1.81 12.60
C PRO A 167 -17.35 -1.27 13.95
N GLU A 168 -17.98 -0.21 14.46
CA GLU A 168 -17.59 0.44 15.73
C GLU A 168 -17.59 -0.53 16.93
N LYS A 169 -18.50 -1.52 16.93
CA LYS A 169 -18.54 -2.56 17.96
C LYS A 169 -17.25 -3.38 18.02
N ILE A 170 -16.65 -3.67 16.86
CA ILE A 170 -15.36 -4.37 16.76
C ILE A 170 -14.25 -3.45 17.24
N PHE A 171 -14.23 -2.19 16.78
CA PHE A 171 -13.26 -1.21 17.26
C PHE A 171 -13.24 -1.09 18.79
N LYS A 172 -14.40 -0.87 19.43
CA LYS A 172 -14.53 -0.76 20.89
C LYS A 172 -14.09 -2.03 21.63
N LYS A 173 -14.28 -3.20 21.02
CA LYS A 173 -13.85 -4.48 21.61
C LYS A 173 -12.33 -4.55 21.71
N TYR A 174 -11.63 -4.14 20.65
CA TYR A 174 -10.18 -4.32 20.50
C TYR A 174 -9.34 -3.08 20.80
N SER A 175 -9.93 -1.88 20.88
CA SER A 175 -9.23 -0.63 21.21
C SER A 175 -8.54 -0.66 22.59
N ARG A 176 -8.95 -1.55 23.49
CA ARG A 176 -8.27 -1.79 24.77
C ARG A 176 -6.82 -2.30 24.62
N TYR A 177 -6.53 -3.02 23.53
CA TYR A 177 -5.20 -3.55 23.24
C TYR A 177 -4.29 -2.52 22.57
N TRP A 178 -4.86 -1.40 22.11
CA TRP A 178 -4.13 -0.34 21.43
C TRP A 178 -3.07 0.28 22.37
N ASN A 179 -3.39 0.46 23.65
CA ASN A 179 -2.47 0.96 24.68
C ASN A 179 -1.28 0.03 24.99
N ILE A 180 -1.25 -1.20 24.46
CA ILE A 180 -0.12 -2.13 24.63
C ILE A 180 0.99 -1.87 23.59
N ILE A 181 0.62 -1.28 22.44
CA ILE A 181 1.50 -1.15 21.28
C ILE A 181 2.19 0.21 21.28
N VAL A 182 1.52 1.24 21.80
CA VAL A 182 2.03 2.61 21.84
C VAL A 182 1.95 3.11 23.28
N SER A 183 3.07 3.02 23.99
CA SER A 183 3.27 3.73 25.25
C SER A 183 3.80 5.13 24.93
N ASN A 184 3.12 6.17 25.45
CA ASN A 184 3.69 7.51 25.56
C ASN A 184 4.95 7.50 26.44
#